data_AF-A0A2Z7A800-F1
#
_entry.id   AF-A0A2Z7A800-F1
#
_cell.length_a   1.000
_cell.length_b   1.000
_cell.length_c   1.000
_cell.angle_alpha   90.00
_cell.angle_beta   90.00
_cell.angle_gamma   90.00
#
_symmetry.space_group_name_H-M   'P 1'
#
loop_
_entity.id
_entity.type
_entity.pdbx_description
1 polymer ?
#
loop_
_entity_poly.entity_id
_entity_poly.type
_entity_poly.pdbx_seq_one_letter_code
_entity_poly.pdbx_strand_id
1 'polypeptide(L)' 'MILYADEMQKRIAEETIADVDASGLWPGKVVTEMQPLGDFWEAEPEHQDYLQHYPTGYTCHFARPGWRLPRR' A
#
# COMPACT_ATOMS: atom_id res chain seq x y z
N MET A 1 -3.91 1.68 -4.80
CA MET A 1 -3.65 3.08 -5.17
C MET A 1 -2.63 3.65 -4.21
N ILE A 2 -1.73 4.50 -4.69
CA ILE A 2 -0.86 5.35 -3.89
C ILE A 2 -1.27 6.80 -4.18
N LEU A 3 -1.63 7.53 -3.12
CA LEU A 3 -1.93 8.96 -3.16
C LEU A 3 -0.68 9.74 -2.76
N TYR A 4 -0.04 10.43 -3.71
CA TYR A 4 1.20 11.16 -3.46
C TYR A 4 0.92 12.63 -3.10
N ALA A 5 1.55 13.12 -2.03
CA ALA A 5 1.41 14.51 -1.57
C ALA A 5 2.39 15.47 -2.26
N ASP A 6 3.49 14.95 -2.80
CA ASP A 6 4.53 15.71 -3.49
C ASP A 6 5.26 14.86 -4.55
N GLU A 7 6.10 15.52 -5.34
CA GLU A 7 6.87 14.86 -6.42
C GLU A 7 7.92 13.87 -5.89
N MET A 8 8.43 14.06 -4.66
CA MET A 8 9.38 13.13 -4.07
C MET A 8 8.69 11.80 -3.74
N GLN A 9 7.50 11.83 -3.15
CA GLN A 9 6.68 10.65 -2.89
C GLN A 9 6.29 9.96 -4.19
N LYS A 10 5.87 10.73 -5.21
CA LYS A 10 5.55 10.17 -6.52
C LYS A 10 6.74 9.40 -7.11
N ARG A 11 7.92 10.02 -7.14
CA ARG A 11 9.14 9.40 -7.65
C ARG A 11 9.51 8.12 -6.88
N ILE A 12 9.47 8.17 -5.55
CA ILE A 12 9.79 7.01 -4.70
C ILE A 12 8.80 5.87 -4.96
N ALA A 13 7.51 6.18 -5.10
CA ALA A 13 6.48 5.19 -5.40
C ALA A 13 6.69 4.55 -6.78
N GLU A 14 7.02 5.34 -7.81
CA GLU A 14 7.34 4.84 -9.15
C GLU A 14 8.59 3.95 -9.14
N GLU A 15 9.67 4.36 -8.47
CA GLU A 15 10.89 3.55 -8.31
C GLU A 15 10.61 2.24 -7.55
N THR A 16 9.76 2.29 -6.53
CA THR A 16 9.38 1.11 -5.75
C THR A 16 8.52 0.15 -6.58
N ILE A 17 7.58 0.65 -7.38
CA ILE A 17 6.79 -0.19 -8.30
C ILE A 17 7.72 -0.87 -9.32
N ALA A 18 8.69 -0.13 -9.87
CA ALA A 18 9.67 -0.69 -10.78
C ALA A 18 10.51 -1.80 -10.12
N ASP A 19 10.94 -1.62 -8.87
CA ASP A 19 11.65 -2.66 -8.11
C ASP A 19 10.77 -3.90 -7.85
N VAL A 20 9.50 -3.69 -7.51
CA VAL A 20 8.52 -4.77 -7.31
C VAL A 20 8.33 -5.58 -8.59
N ASP A 21 8.06 -4.93 -9.72
CA ASP A 21 7.88 -5.59 -11.01
C ASP A 21 9.17 -6.30 -11.46
N ALA A 22 10.33 -5.66 -11.31
CA ALA A 22 11.62 -6.25 -11.68
C ALA A 22 12.01 -7.46 -10.83
N SER A 23 11.54 -7.52 -9.57
CA SER A 23 11.88 -8.60 -8.65
C SER A 23 11.26 -9.95 -9.04
N GLY A 24 10.11 -9.96 -9.72
CA GLY A 24 9.33 -11.16 -9.98
C GLY A 24 8.78 -11.87 -8.73
N LEU A 25 8.86 -11.25 -7.55
CA LEU A 25 8.40 -11.84 -6.28
C LEU A 25 6.86 -11.79 -6.12
N TRP A 26 6.19 -10.90 -6.85
CA TRP A 26 4.73 -10.76 -6.87
C TRP A 26 4.12 -11.60 -8.00
N PRO A 27 2.88 -12.08 -7.85
CA PRO A 27 2.26 -13.04 -8.78
C PRO A 27 1.87 -12.46 -10.15
N GLY A 28 2.24 -11.20 -10.43
CA GLY A 28 1.94 -10.52 -11.68
C GLY A 28 2.35 -9.06 -11.63
N LYS A 29 2.09 -8.37 -12.75
CA LYS A 29 2.38 -6.93 -12.90
C LYS A 29 1.60 -6.11 -11.86
N VAL A 30 2.25 -5.11 -11.28
CA VAL A 30 1.61 -4.17 -10.37
C VAL A 30 0.53 -3.36 -11.12
N VAL A 31 -0.68 -3.36 -10.56
CA VAL A 31 -1.84 -2.57 -11.04
C VAL A 31 -2.19 -1.43 -10.10
N THR A 32 -1.30 -1.13 -9.14
CA THR A 32 -1.46 -0.04 -8.18
C THR A 32 -1.51 1.30 -8.91
N GLU A 33 -2.67 1.96 -8.85
CA GLU A 33 -2.86 3.29 -9.43
C GLU A 33 -2.04 4.36 -8.70
N MET A 34 -1.50 5.31 -9.46
CA MET A 34 -0.77 6.49 -8.97
C MET A 34 -1.62 7.74 -9.19
N GLN A 35 -1.98 8.44 -8.12
CA GLN A 35 -2.77 9.68 -8.19
C GLN A 35 -2.25 10.74 -7.20
N PRO A 36 -2.37 12.04 -7.51
CA PRO A 36 -2.10 13.08 -6.54
C PRO A 36 -3.10 13.00 -5.38
N LEU A 37 -2.64 13.28 -4.17
CA LEU A 37 -3.50 13.36 -2.99
C LEU A 37 -4.53 14.49 -3.18
N GLY A 38 -5.81 14.12 -3.19
CA GLY A 38 -6.95 15.03 -3.17
C GLY A 38 -7.61 15.08 -1.79
N ASP A 39 -8.92 15.33 -1.77
CA ASP A 39 -9.69 15.29 -0.53
C ASP A 39 -9.68 13.89 0.10
N PHE A 40 -9.51 13.84 1.42
CA PHE A 40 -9.62 12.62 2.21
C PHE A 40 -10.80 12.72 3.15
N TRP A 41 -11.86 11.95 2.86
CA TRP A 41 -13.07 11.92 3.66
C TRP A 41 -12.90 10.90 4.79
N GLU A 42 -12.84 11.40 6.03
CA GLU A 42 -12.69 10.56 7.21
C GLU A 42 -13.88 9.59 7.34
N ALA A 43 -13.59 8.31 7.53
CA ALA A 43 -14.62 7.30 7.79
C ALA A 43 -15.21 7.48 9.20
N GLU A 44 -16.43 7.00 9.39
CA GLU A 44 -17.17 7.10 10.65
C GLU A 44 -16.39 6.50 11.84
N PRO A 45 -16.60 6.98 13.08
CA PRO A 45 -15.82 6.55 14.25
C PRO A 45 -15.80 5.04 14.50
N GLU A 46 -16.86 4.32 14.13
CA GLU A 46 -16.94 2.85 14.25
C GLU A 46 -16.00 2.07 13.33
N HIS A 47 -15.50 2.71 12.27
CA HIS A 47 -14.49 2.14 11.37
C HIS A 47 -13.05 2.42 11.84
N GLN A 48 -12.86 3.41 12.70
CA GLN A 48 -11.55 3.76 13.22
C GLN A 48 -11.08 2.72 14.25
N ASP A 49 -9.83 2.28 14.11
CA ASP A 49 -9.22 1.27 14.99
C ASP A 49 -10.05 -0.01 15.18
N TYR A 50 -10.84 -0.38 14.16
CA TYR A 50 -11.77 -1.52 14.24
C TYR A 50 -11.11 -2.81 14.72
N LEU A 51 -9.93 -3.16 14.18
CA LEU A 51 -9.20 -4.37 14.59
C LEU A 51 -8.45 -4.23 15.93
N GLN A 52 -8.31 -3.02 16.48
CA GLN A 52 -7.84 -2.85 17.86
C GLN A 52 -8.99 -3.09 18.85
N HIS A 53 -10.18 -2.56 18.55
CA HIS A 53 -11.39 -2.77 19.35
C HIS A 53 -11.93 -4.20 19.26
N TYR A 54 -11.84 -4.82 18.08
CA TYR A 54 -12.24 -6.19 17.80
C TYR A 54 -11.06 -7.00 17.24
N PRO A 55 -10.14 -7.50 18.10
CA PRO A 55 -8.92 -8.19 17.65
C PRO A 55 -9.16 -9.47 16.82
N THR A 56 -10.34 -10.07 16.93
CA THR A 56 -10.77 -11.24 16.13
C THR A 56 -11.73 -10.86 15.01
N GLY A 57 -11.82 -9.56 14.68
CA GLY A 57 -12.65 -9.03 13.62
C GLY A 57 -12.16 -9.47 12.23
N TYR A 58 -12.97 -9.17 11.21
CA TYR A 58 -12.67 -9.58 9.84
C TYR A 58 -11.44 -8.89 9.27
N THR A 59 -10.51 -9.67 8.71
CA THR A 59 -9.41 -9.18 7.87
C THR A 59 -8.93 -10.27 6.92
N CYS A 60 -8.48 -9.88 5.73
CA CYS A 60 -7.79 -10.75 4.77
C CYS A 60 -6.31 -10.38 4.59
N HIS A 61 -5.81 -9.38 5.32
CA HIS A 61 -4.45 -8.86 5.17
C HIS A 61 -3.49 -9.59 6.11
N PHE A 62 -2.38 -10.08 5.56
CA PHE A 62 -1.25 -10.62 6.32
C PHE A 62 0.06 -10.38 5.56
N ALA A 63 1.17 -10.24 6.28
CA ALA A 63 2.48 -10.06 5.66
C ALA A 63 2.90 -11.35 4.94
N ARG A 64 3.26 -11.26 3.66
CA ARG A 64 3.83 -12.38 2.90
C ARG A 64 5.35 -12.34 3.00
N PRO A 65 6.02 -13.33 3.62
CA PRO A 65 7.46 -13.28 3.84
C PRO A 65 8.30 -13.17 2.55
N GLY A 66 7.79 -13.73 1.43
CA GLY A 66 8.45 -13.67 0.13
C GLY A 66 8.24 -12.36 -0.65
N TRP A 67 7.31 -11.50 -0.22
CA TRP A 67 7.06 -10.20 -0.84
C TRP A 67 7.96 -9.14 -0.19
N ARG A 68 9.26 -9.31 -0.39
CA ARG A 68 10.30 -8.50 0.26
C ARG A 68 11.44 -8.22 -0.72
N LEU A 69 11.62 -6.95 -1.04
CA LEU A 69 12.76 -6.49 -1.83
C LEU A 69 14.06 -6.54 -1.00
N PRO A 70 15.22 -6.81 -1.64
CA PRO A 70 16.52 -6.64 -0.99
C PRO A 70 16.74 -5.17 -0.60
N ARG A 71 17.46 -4.91 0.51
CA ARG A 71 17.88 -3.55 0.83
C ARG A 71 18.99 -3.13 -0.13
N ARG A 72 18.86 -1.92 -0.68
CA ARG A 72 19.92 -1.24 -1.43
C ARG A 72 21.01 -0.76 -0.49
#